data_AF-A0A0R2XN21-F1
#
_entry.id   AF-A0A0R2XN21-F1
#
_cell.length_a   1.000
_cell.length_b   1.000
_cell.length_c   1.000
_cell.angle_alpha   90.00
_cell.angle_beta   90.00
_cell.angle_gamma   90.00
#
_symmetry.space_group_name_H-M   'P 1'
#
loop_
_entity.id
_entity.type
_entity.pdbx_description
1 polymer ?
#
loop_
_entity_poly.entity_id
_entity_poly.type
_entity_poly.pdbx_seq_one_letter_code
_entity_poly.pdbx_strand_id
1 'polypeptide(L)'
;MRRKSWYLALINLAGLSLLFSVLLLYAFWQYTEETVVHSVLLAERQADQGEAMDASEDLLAVASVPTADDGELLSLGFILEKYRTASGLSEVQDVILQGNYNENGFEFRLKLLAKSPRLVSKTLEDDALKMVYSYDGETAKIKIEDAEGEMQQQVLTDLLDQQAIILEGAVLALASSQLPDMLAYTREADQTFEDQIYWAIQRRISAQVSMVHLLDTETGLERVRFVYFVHDGERQQLSLQLSDYRQQGEGKLPFAYTLKFNGKLRGEAKLDSIQLNPGLMRWMF
;
A
#
# COMPACT_ATOMS: atom_id res chain seq x y z
N MET A 1 -31.69 45.20 7.95
CA MET A 1 -31.31 43.84 7.52
C MET A 1 -30.03 43.74 6.67
N ARG A 2 -29.60 44.77 5.89
CA ARG A 2 -28.43 44.66 4.99
C ARG A 2 -27.03 44.59 5.63
N ARG A 3 -26.82 45.09 6.86
CA ARG A 3 -25.47 45.11 7.48
C ARG A 3 -25.00 43.75 8.03
N LYS A 4 -25.90 42.90 8.58
CA LYS A 4 -25.53 41.59 9.16
C LYS A 4 -25.01 40.59 8.11
N SER A 5 -25.47 40.69 6.86
CA SER A 5 -25.06 39.81 5.76
C SER A 5 -23.61 40.05 5.29
N TRP A 6 -23.12 41.29 5.41
CA TRP A 6 -21.75 41.63 4.99
C TRP A 6 -20.70 41.14 5.98
N TYR A 7 -21.01 41.15 7.28
CA TYR A 7 -20.11 40.62 8.31
C TYR A 7 -19.94 39.10 8.20
N LEU A 8 -21.00 38.34 7.89
CA LEU A 8 -20.92 36.90 7.67
C LEU A 8 -20.09 36.56 6.42
N ALA A 9 -20.21 37.34 5.35
CA ALA A 9 -19.38 37.17 4.16
C ALA A 9 -17.90 37.46 4.43
N LEU A 10 -17.58 38.51 5.20
CA LEU A 10 -16.22 38.85 5.61
C LEU A 10 -15.60 37.79 6.54
N ILE A 11 -16.37 37.23 7.47
CA ILE A 11 -15.90 36.16 8.37
C ILE A 11 -15.60 34.87 7.58
N ASN A 12 -16.48 34.49 6.64
CA ASN A 12 -16.24 33.33 5.78
C ASN A 12 -15.03 33.52 4.86
N LEU A 13 -14.83 34.73 4.32
CA LEU A 13 -13.67 35.04 3.48
C LEU A 13 -12.36 35.00 4.29
N ALA A 14 -12.37 35.53 5.52
CA ALA A 14 -11.23 35.48 6.42
C ALA A 14 -10.91 34.04 6.86
N GLY A 15 -11.93 33.22 7.13
CA GLY A 15 -11.77 31.80 7.44
C GLY A 15 -11.17 31.01 6.26
N LEU A 16 -11.63 31.28 5.04
CA LEU A 16 -11.11 30.64 3.83
C LEU A 16 -9.65 31.04 3.56
N SER A 17 -9.30 32.31 3.76
CA SER A 17 -7.92 32.80 3.59
C SER A 17 -6.98 32.21 4.65
N LEU A 18 -7.45 32.03 5.89
CA LEU A 18 -6.69 31.38 6.95
C LEU A 18 -6.43 29.92 6.62
N LEU A 19 -7.46 29.19 6.17
CA LEU A 19 -7.34 27.79 5.77
C LEU A 19 -6.36 27.61 4.60
N PHE A 20 -6.43 28.51 3.60
CA PHE A 20 -5.53 28.50 2.46
C PHE A 20 -4.08 28.83 2.86
N SER A 21 -3.90 29.74 3.82
CA SER A 21 -2.57 30.09 4.36
C SER A 21 -1.95 28.92 5.14
N VAL A 22 -2.75 28.17 5.91
CA VAL A 22 -2.31 26.96 6.62
C VAL A 22 -1.93 25.85 5.65
N LEU A 23 -2.71 25.65 4.57
CA LEU A 23 -2.40 24.67 3.54
C LEU A 23 -1.13 25.04 2.75
N LEU A 24 -0.93 26.32 2.44
CA LEU A 24 0.30 26.81 1.82
C LEU A 24 1.52 26.66 2.73
N LEU A 25 1.39 26.96 4.03
CA LEU A 25 2.44 26.74 5.02
C LEU A 25 2.79 25.26 5.15
N TYR A 26 1.78 24.38 5.14
CA TYR A 26 1.99 22.94 5.17
C TYR A 26 2.70 22.41 3.91
N ALA A 27 2.27 22.87 2.73
CA ALA A 27 2.93 22.53 1.47
C ALA A 27 4.37 23.07 1.41
N PHE A 28 4.60 24.29 1.90
CA PHE A 28 5.94 24.87 1.98
C PHE A 28 6.83 24.12 2.97
N TRP A 29 6.29 23.69 4.12
CA TRP A 29 7.02 22.87 5.09
C TRP A 29 7.47 21.55 4.47
N GLN A 30 6.57 20.85 3.77
CA GLN A 30 6.89 19.62 3.02
C GLN A 30 8.01 19.86 2.00
N TYR A 31 7.91 20.96 1.24
CA TYR A 31 8.94 21.33 0.26
C TYR A 31 10.30 21.69 0.88
N THR A 32 10.32 22.31 2.07
CA THR A 32 11.59 22.60 2.78
C THR A 32 12.24 21.35 3.34
N GLU A 33 11.47 20.34 3.76
CA GLU A 33 12.04 19.03 4.13
C GLU A 33 12.61 18.29 2.91
N GLU A 34 11.99 18.42 1.74
CA GLU A 34 12.49 17.85 0.48
C GLU A 34 13.84 18.45 0.04
N THR A 35 14.03 19.77 0.17
CA THR A 35 15.26 20.47 -0.29
C THR A 35 16.47 20.27 0.64
N VAL A 36 16.25 20.17 1.96
CA VAL A 36 17.33 19.85 2.92
C VAL A 36 17.80 18.39 2.76
N VAL A 37 16.92 17.46 2.39
CA VAL A 37 17.32 16.05 2.20
C VAL A 37 17.91 15.78 0.81
N HIS A 38 17.46 16.48 -0.24
CA HIS A 38 18.07 16.38 -1.57
C HIS A 38 19.52 16.88 -1.61
N SER A 39 19.86 17.91 -0.82
CA SER A 39 21.24 18.41 -0.73
C SER A 39 22.19 17.45 0.01
N VAL A 40 21.67 16.66 0.96
CA VAL A 40 22.45 15.62 1.66
C VAL A 40 22.64 14.37 0.78
N LEU A 41 21.60 13.92 0.07
CA LEU A 41 21.67 12.77 -0.84
C LEU A 41 22.54 13.01 -2.09
N LEU A 42 22.60 14.24 -2.60
CA LEU A 42 23.51 14.60 -3.70
C LEU A 42 24.98 14.63 -3.25
N ALA A 43 25.24 15.08 -2.01
CA ALA A 43 26.59 15.06 -1.44
C ALA A 43 27.07 13.63 -1.12
N GLU A 44 26.19 12.75 -0.65
CA GLU A 44 26.50 11.34 -0.40
C GLU A 44 26.71 10.55 -1.70
N ARG A 45 25.90 10.78 -2.76
CA ARG A 45 26.13 10.16 -4.08
C ARG A 45 27.45 10.58 -4.73
N GLN A 46 27.95 11.79 -4.45
CA GLN A 46 29.26 12.23 -4.94
C GLN A 46 30.43 11.65 -4.16
N ALA A 47 30.24 11.32 -2.87
CA ALA A 47 31.24 10.63 -2.07
C ALA A 47 31.33 9.14 -2.42
N ASP A 48 30.19 8.45 -2.61
CA ASP A 48 30.14 7.02 -2.94
C ASP A 48 30.63 6.70 -4.36
N GLN A 49 30.50 7.63 -5.31
CA GLN A 49 31.07 7.46 -6.66
C GLN A 49 32.60 7.59 -6.71
N GLY A 50 33.23 8.18 -5.70
CA GLY A 50 34.69 8.27 -5.59
C GLY A 50 35.35 7.01 -5.03
N GLU A 51 34.64 6.26 -4.16
CA GLU A 51 35.18 5.07 -3.49
C GLU A 51 34.76 3.74 -4.16
N ALA A 52 33.71 3.71 -4.97
CA ALA A 52 33.27 2.51 -5.70
C ALA A 52 34.09 2.17 -6.95
N MET A 53 35.10 2.97 -7.32
CA MET A 53 35.90 2.77 -8.54
C MET A 53 37.17 1.93 -8.34
N ASP A 54 37.45 1.44 -7.12
CA ASP A 54 38.70 0.71 -6.81
C ASP A 54 38.49 -0.74 -6.33
N ALA A 55 37.26 -1.28 -6.40
CA ALA A 55 36.93 -2.61 -5.88
C ALA A 55 35.89 -3.38 -6.72
N SER A 56 36.11 -3.56 -8.03
CA SER A 56 35.49 -4.64 -8.83
C SER A 56 36.11 -4.75 -10.23
N GLU A 57 37.40 -5.06 -10.32
CA GLU A 57 37.96 -5.77 -11.49
C GLU A 57 37.85 -7.28 -11.23
N ASP A 58 36.67 -7.86 -11.46
CA ASP A 58 36.43 -9.24 -11.91
C ASP A 58 34.99 -9.62 -11.63
N LEU A 59 34.11 -9.41 -12.62
CA LEU A 59 32.98 -10.27 -13.00
C LEU A 59 32.20 -9.57 -14.13
N LEU A 60 32.72 -9.75 -15.34
CA LEU A 60 32.08 -9.51 -16.64
C LEU A 60 30.68 -10.18 -16.68
N ALA A 61 29.60 -9.64 -17.24
CA ALA A 61 29.38 -8.46 -18.05
C ALA A 61 27.89 -8.04 -17.93
N VAL A 62 27.63 -6.82 -17.43
CA VAL A 62 26.33 -6.15 -17.63
C VAL A 62 26.46 -5.42 -18.96
N ALA A 63 25.89 -6.01 -20.01
CA ALA A 63 25.72 -5.30 -21.27
C ALA A 63 24.78 -4.12 -21.03
N SER A 64 25.30 -2.92 -21.22
CA SER A 64 24.56 -1.67 -21.25
C SER A 64 23.43 -1.78 -22.27
N VAL A 65 22.19 -1.87 -21.80
CA VAL A 65 21.02 -1.80 -22.67
C VAL A 65 20.89 -0.35 -23.16
N PRO A 66 20.57 -0.11 -24.44
CA PRO A 66 20.45 1.23 -24.98
C PRO A 66 19.33 1.98 -24.25
N THR A 67 19.56 3.27 -23.98
CA THR A 67 18.52 4.24 -23.61
C THR A 67 17.38 4.16 -24.61
N ALA A 68 16.30 3.47 -24.23
CA ALA A 68 15.04 3.50 -24.94
C ALA A 68 14.42 4.88 -24.68
N ASP A 69 14.31 5.63 -25.77
CA ASP A 69 13.39 6.73 -26.10
C ASP A 69 12.73 7.47 -24.93
N ASP A 70 12.89 8.79 -24.91
CA ASP A 70 12.13 9.76 -24.10
C ASP A 70 10.64 9.75 -24.50
N GLY A 71 9.97 8.62 -24.28
CA GLY A 71 8.54 8.48 -24.32
C GLY A 71 7.96 9.15 -23.08
N GLU A 72 7.13 10.17 -23.30
CA GLU A 72 6.38 10.88 -22.26
C GLU A 72 5.88 9.89 -21.20
N LEU A 73 6.42 9.96 -19.97
CA LEU A 73 6.02 9.11 -18.86
C LEU A 73 4.50 9.21 -18.74
N LEU A 74 3.80 8.09 -18.96
CA LEU A 74 2.35 8.03 -18.82
C LEU A 74 1.94 8.68 -17.49
N SER A 75 0.98 9.61 -17.55
CA SER A 75 0.51 10.29 -16.36
C SER A 75 0.00 9.28 -15.32
N LEU A 76 0.27 9.55 -14.04
CA LEU A 76 -0.24 8.74 -12.93
C LEU A 76 -1.77 8.54 -13.02
N GLY A 77 -2.49 9.58 -13.45
CA GLY A 77 -3.94 9.53 -13.65
C GLY A 77 -4.36 8.46 -14.67
N PHE A 78 -3.64 8.33 -15.79
CA PHE A 78 -3.91 7.30 -16.79
C PHE A 78 -3.71 5.89 -16.23
N ILE A 79 -2.61 5.67 -15.51
CA ILE A 79 -2.28 4.35 -14.93
C ILE A 79 -3.33 3.94 -13.90
N LEU A 80 -3.69 4.86 -12.99
CA LEU A 80 -4.73 4.62 -11.98
C LEU A 80 -6.09 4.35 -12.61
N GLU A 81 -6.46 5.08 -13.67
CA GLU A 81 -7.73 4.86 -14.36
C GLU A 81 -7.79 3.50 -15.05
N LYS A 82 -6.69 3.08 -15.68
CA LYS A 82 -6.59 1.74 -16.26
C LYS A 82 -6.73 0.65 -15.21
N TYR A 83 -6.09 0.80 -14.04
CA TYR A 83 -6.27 -0.12 -12.91
C TYR A 83 -7.72 -0.18 -12.42
N ARG A 84 -8.36 0.98 -12.20
CA ARG A 84 -9.75 1.04 -11.70
C ARG A 84 -10.72 0.40 -12.68
N THR A 85 -10.52 0.64 -13.98
CA THR A 85 -11.31 0.03 -15.05
C THR A 85 -11.12 -1.48 -15.09
N ALA A 86 -9.87 -1.97 -15.00
CA ALA A 86 -9.58 -3.40 -15.06
C ALA A 86 -10.04 -4.17 -13.80
N SER A 87 -9.92 -3.55 -12.62
CA SER A 87 -10.27 -4.16 -11.33
C SER A 87 -11.74 -4.01 -10.97
N GLY A 88 -12.45 -3.01 -11.51
CA GLY A 88 -13.84 -2.70 -11.16
C GLY A 88 -14.00 -2.15 -9.74
N LEU A 89 -12.93 -1.61 -9.14
CA LEU A 89 -12.92 -1.20 -7.72
C LEU A 89 -13.22 0.29 -7.50
N SER A 90 -13.44 1.10 -8.54
CA SER A 90 -13.60 2.57 -8.43
C SER A 90 -14.68 3.01 -7.44
N GLU A 91 -15.78 2.27 -7.34
CA GLU A 91 -16.92 2.55 -6.44
C GLU A 91 -16.95 1.64 -5.20
N VAL A 92 -15.92 0.81 -4.99
CA VAL A 92 -15.85 -0.14 -3.88
C VAL A 92 -15.26 0.52 -2.64
N GLN A 93 -16.02 0.52 -1.55
CA GLN A 93 -15.66 1.11 -0.26
C GLN A 93 -15.29 0.05 0.78
N ASP A 94 -15.82 -1.16 0.65
CA ASP A 94 -15.47 -2.28 1.51
C ASP A 94 -15.52 -3.62 0.79
N VAL A 95 -14.73 -4.58 1.29
CA VAL A 95 -14.63 -5.94 0.76
C VAL A 95 -14.54 -6.98 1.87
N ILE A 96 -15.10 -8.16 1.60
CA ILE A 96 -14.83 -9.40 2.36
C ILE A 96 -14.11 -10.36 1.43
N LEU A 97 -12.97 -10.87 1.85
CA LEU A 97 -12.28 -12.00 1.24
C LEU A 97 -12.42 -13.21 2.15
N GLN A 98 -12.75 -14.37 1.60
CA GLN A 98 -12.82 -15.62 2.36
C GLN A 98 -12.13 -16.74 1.61
N GLY A 99 -11.45 -17.62 2.33
CA GLY A 99 -10.82 -18.81 1.77
C GLY A 99 -9.92 -19.51 2.77
N ASN A 100 -8.85 -20.12 2.29
CA ASN A 100 -7.84 -20.78 3.12
C ASN A 100 -6.53 -20.01 3.06
N TYR A 101 -5.80 -20.03 4.17
CA TYR A 101 -4.49 -19.40 4.33
C TYR A 101 -3.51 -20.40 4.93
N ASN A 102 -2.37 -20.59 4.29
CA ASN A 102 -1.27 -21.39 4.81
C ASN A 102 -0.15 -20.48 5.29
N GLU A 103 0.34 -20.66 6.52
CA GLU A 103 1.52 -19.97 7.03
C GLU A 103 2.35 -20.95 7.86
N ASN A 104 3.64 -21.08 7.51
CA ASN A 104 4.57 -22.00 8.17
C ASN A 104 4.09 -23.46 8.28
N GLY A 105 3.29 -23.93 7.31
CA GLY A 105 2.75 -25.29 7.29
C GLY A 105 1.44 -25.47 8.07
N PHE A 106 0.93 -24.43 8.72
CA PHE A 106 -0.39 -24.41 9.35
C PHE A 106 -1.43 -23.88 8.38
N GLU A 107 -2.57 -24.55 8.30
CA GLU A 107 -3.69 -24.16 7.43
C GLU A 107 -4.83 -23.60 8.27
N PHE A 108 -5.27 -22.40 7.91
CA PHE A 108 -6.33 -21.66 8.57
C PHE A 108 -7.44 -21.34 7.59
N ARG A 109 -8.68 -21.31 8.07
CA ARG A 109 -9.75 -20.56 7.39
C ARG A 109 -9.47 -19.07 7.53
N LEU A 110 -9.44 -18.38 6.40
CA LEU A 110 -9.20 -16.95 6.29
C LEU A 110 -10.51 -16.21 6.08
N LYS A 111 -10.71 -15.14 6.86
CA LYS A 111 -11.67 -14.08 6.54
C LYS A 111 -10.99 -12.72 6.70
N LEU A 112 -10.82 -12.00 5.59
CA LEU A 112 -10.26 -10.66 5.57
C LEU A 112 -11.35 -9.65 5.23
N LEU A 113 -11.48 -8.65 6.10
CA LEU A 113 -12.30 -7.47 5.91
C LEU A 113 -11.38 -6.31 5.59
N ALA A 114 -11.70 -5.54 4.56
CA ALA A 114 -11.04 -4.27 4.30
C ALA A 114 -12.08 -3.19 4.00
N LYS A 115 -11.91 -2.00 4.59
CA LYS A 115 -12.76 -0.84 4.36
C LYS A 115 -11.92 0.41 4.16
N SER A 116 -12.28 1.21 3.17
CA SER A 116 -11.63 2.48 2.91
C SER A 116 -12.07 3.57 3.90
N PRO A 117 -11.15 4.41 4.41
CA PRO A 117 -9.70 4.33 4.26
C PRO A 117 -9.06 3.41 5.33
N ARG A 118 -8.24 2.45 4.87
CA ARG A 118 -7.23 1.72 5.68
C ARG A 118 -7.72 0.98 6.94
N LEU A 119 -8.98 0.55 6.98
CA LEU A 119 -9.48 -0.34 8.03
C LEU A 119 -9.32 -1.79 7.57
N VAL A 120 -8.69 -2.64 8.37
CA VAL A 120 -8.43 -4.04 8.03
C VAL A 120 -8.72 -4.94 9.24
N SER A 121 -9.40 -6.06 9.02
CA SER A 121 -9.59 -7.09 10.03
C SER A 121 -9.40 -8.46 9.39
N LYS A 122 -8.36 -9.18 9.79
CA LYS A 122 -7.96 -10.49 9.28
C LYS A 122 -8.22 -11.52 10.39
N THR A 123 -9.14 -12.44 10.14
CA THR A 123 -9.40 -13.60 10.99
C THR A 123 -8.73 -14.83 10.39
N LEU A 124 -7.95 -15.52 11.20
CA LEU A 124 -7.39 -16.85 10.95
C LEU A 124 -7.99 -17.81 11.98
N GLU A 125 -8.65 -18.86 11.51
CA GLU A 125 -9.38 -19.80 12.38
C GLU A 125 -9.12 -21.25 11.95
N ASP A 126 -8.66 -22.08 12.87
CA ASP A 126 -8.66 -23.54 12.74
C ASP A 126 -9.57 -24.17 13.83
N ASP A 127 -9.47 -25.48 14.06
CA ASP A 127 -10.30 -26.18 15.05
C ASP A 127 -9.90 -25.88 16.52
N ALA A 128 -8.70 -25.35 16.76
CA ALA A 128 -8.13 -25.15 18.09
C ALA A 128 -7.88 -23.67 18.44
N LEU A 129 -7.76 -22.81 17.44
CA LEU A 129 -7.27 -21.45 17.58
C LEU A 129 -8.00 -20.49 16.66
N LYS A 130 -8.40 -19.35 17.23
CA LYS A 130 -8.91 -18.21 16.49
C LYS A 130 -8.10 -16.96 16.78
N MET A 131 -7.54 -16.39 15.73
CA MET A 131 -6.79 -15.14 15.78
C MET A 131 -7.47 -14.08 14.93
N VAL A 132 -7.69 -12.90 15.50
CA VAL A 132 -8.22 -11.73 14.79
C VAL A 132 -7.21 -10.61 14.89
N TYR A 133 -6.52 -10.35 13.79
CA TYR A 133 -5.66 -9.19 13.62
C TYR A 133 -6.52 -8.04 13.11
N SER A 134 -6.42 -6.85 13.70
CA SER A 134 -7.11 -5.67 13.19
C SER A 134 -6.20 -4.45 13.12
N TYR A 135 -6.49 -3.56 12.19
CA TYR A 135 -5.81 -2.28 12.00
C TYR A 135 -6.87 -1.21 11.73
N ASP A 136 -6.91 -0.20 12.59
CA ASP A 136 -7.91 0.87 12.57
C ASP A 136 -7.44 2.14 11.83
N GLY A 137 -6.31 2.05 11.12
CA GLY A 137 -5.66 3.18 10.46
C GLY A 137 -4.55 3.82 11.30
N GLU A 138 -4.48 3.52 12.59
CA GLU A 138 -3.46 4.05 13.50
C GLU A 138 -2.75 2.93 14.26
N THR A 139 -3.50 2.02 14.88
CA THR A 139 -2.99 0.97 15.74
C THR A 139 -3.37 -0.40 15.22
N ALA A 140 -2.42 -1.33 15.21
CA ALA A 140 -2.70 -2.73 14.97
C ALA A 140 -2.91 -3.47 16.30
N LYS A 141 -3.87 -4.38 16.33
CA LYS A 141 -4.26 -5.18 17.50
C LYS A 141 -4.38 -6.64 17.09
N ILE A 142 -4.21 -7.52 18.06
CA ILE A 142 -4.49 -8.95 17.90
C ILE A 142 -5.42 -9.39 19.02
N LYS A 143 -6.43 -10.19 18.66
CA LYS A 143 -7.28 -10.93 19.58
C LYS A 143 -7.04 -12.41 19.38
N ILE A 144 -6.83 -13.15 20.45
CA ILE A 144 -6.65 -14.59 20.42
C ILE A 144 -7.71 -15.21 21.33
N GLU A 145 -8.42 -16.22 20.82
CA GLU A 145 -9.28 -17.08 21.63
C GLU A 145 -8.41 -18.10 22.37
N ASP A 146 -8.48 -18.12 23.70
CA ASP A 146 -7.80 -19.14 24.50
C ASP A 146 -8.59 -20.46 24.57
N ALA A 147 -8.01 -21.48 25.21
CA ALA A 147 -8.60 -22.82 25.27
C ALA A 147 -9.94 -22.86 26.01
N GLU A 148 -10.21 -21.85 26.83
CA GLU A 148 -11.45 -21.66 27.59
C GLU A 148 -12.51 -20.88 26.80
N GLY A 149 -12.18 -20.39 25.60
CA GLY A 149 -13.06 -19.60 24.74
C GLY A 149 -13.13 -18.11 25.10
N GLU A 150 -12.22 -17.63 25.95
CA GLU A 150 -12.11 -16.20 26.26
C GLU A 150 -11.24 -15.49 25.23
N MET A 151 -11.70 -14.32 24.77
CA MET A 151 -10.96 -13.49 23.81
C MET A 151 -10.01 -12.55 24.53
N GLN A 152 -8.71 -12.80 24.42
CA GLN A 152 -7.67 -11.91 24.93
C GLN A 152 -7.23 -10.94 23.84
N GLN A 153 -7.24 -9.63 24.14
CA GLN A 153 -6.83 -8.58 23.19
C GLN A 153 -5.55 -7.89 23.64
N GLN A 154 -4.62 -7.70 22.72
CA GLN A 154 -3.42 -6.91 22.94
C GLN A 154 -3.06 -6.05 21.72
N VAL A 155 -2.22 -5.05 21.93
CA VAL A 155 -1.61 -4.29 20.82
C VAL A 155 -0.63 -5.21 20.10
N LEU A 156 -0.65 -5.21 18.78
CA LEU A 156 0.29 -5.96 17.97
C LEU A 156 1.60 -5.18 17.89
N THR A 157 2.58 -5.53 18.72
CA THR A 157 3.86 -4.81 18.80
C THR A 157 4.89 -5.26 17.77
N ASP A 158 4.73 -6.46 17.21
CA ASP A 158 5.62 -6.98 16.18
C ASP A 158 5.46 -6.19 14.87
N LEU A 159 6.54 -5.53 14.43
CA LEU A 159 6.50 -4.65 13.27
C LEU A 159 6.26 -5.43 11.97
N LEU A 160 6.80 -6.64 11.86
CA LEU A 160 6.64 -7.47 10.68
C LEU A 160 5.18 -7.90 10.50
N ASP A 161 4.52 -8.31 11.58
CA ASP A 161 3.10 -8.67 11.59
C ASP A 161 2.20 -7.44 11.33
N GLN A 162 2.56 -6.27 11.87
CA GLN A 162 1.90 -5.00 11.53
C GLN A 162 1.97 -4.69 10.04
N GLN A 163 3.14 -4.82 9.42
CA GLN A 163 3.27 -4.57 7.99
C GLN A 163 2.57 -5.64 7.15
N ALA A 164 2.52 -6.89 7.61
CA ALA A 164 1.80 -7.97 6.92
C ALA A 164 0.30 -7.69 6.82
N ILE A 165 -0.37 -7.36 7.95
CA ILE A 165 -1.82 -7.06 7.91
C ILE A 165 -2.12 -5.82 7.05
N ILE A 166 -1.28 -4.78 7.11
CA ILE A 166 -1.44 -3.58 6.27
C ILE A 166 -1.31 -3.93 4.79
N LEU A 167 -0.30 -4.74 4.43
CA LEU A 167 -0.03 -5.14 3.06
C LEU A 167 -1.16 -6.00 2.48
N GLU A 168 -1.60 -7.02 3.22
CA GLU A 168 -2.70 -7.91 2.82
C GLU A 168 -4.05 -7.16 2.75
N GLY A 169 -4.30 -6.24 3.68
CA GLY A 169 -5.54 -5.46 3.74
C GLY A 169 -5.63 -4.30 2.76
N ALA A 170 -4.54 -3.94 2.07
CA ALA A 170 -4.48 -2.83 1.12
C ALA A 170 -5.16 -3.13 -0.24
N VAL A 171 -6.12 -4.06 -0.29
CA VAL A 171 -6.90 -4.45 -1.49
C VAL A 171 -7.52 -3.23 -2.20
N LEU A 172 -7.97 -2.24 -1.41
CA LEU A 172 -8.61 -1.02 -1.91
C LEU A 172 -7.65 0.18 -2.03
N ALA A 173 -6.34 -0.02 -1.96
CA ALA A 173 -5.38 1.09 -1.94
C ALA A 173 -5.52 2.01 -3.17
N LEU A 174 -5.52 1.44 -4.37
CA LEU A 174 -5.57 2.18 -5.63
C LEU A 174 -7.01 2.43 -6.14
N ALA A 175 -8.02 2.03 -5.37
CA ALA A 175 -9.43 2.09 -5.76
C ALA A 175 -9.97 3.53 -5.78
N SER A 176 -9.61 4.34 -4.78
CA SER A 176 -10.14 5.70 -4.62
C SER A 176 -9.72 6.62 -5.77
N SER A 177 -10.70 7.27 -6.40
CA SER A 177 -10.52 8.37 -7.35
C SER A 177 -10.64 9.75 -6.69
N GLN A 178 -10.85 9.80 -5.37
CA GLN A 178 -11.12 11.04 -4.65
C GLN A 178 -9.81 11.72 -4.22
N LEU A 179 -9.83 13.06 -4.21
CA LEU A 179 -8.81 13.84 -3.52
C LEU A 179 -9.12 13.86 -2.01
N PRO A 180 -8.11 13.80 -1.12
CA PRO A 180 -6.68 13.89 -1.41
C PRO A 180 -5.97 12.54 -1.66
N ASP A 181 -6.67 11.40 -1.68
CA ASP A 181 -6.05 10.08 -1.77
C ASP A 181 -5.13 9.93 -3.00
N MET A 182 -5.52 10.54 -4.14
CA MET A 182 -4.67 10.53 -5.35
C MET A 182 -3.34 11.28 -5.18
N LEU A 183 -3.27 12.29 -4.30
CA LEU A 183 -2.04 13.05 -4.02
C LEU A 183 -1.04 12.26 -3.16
N ALA A 184 -1.48 11.18 -2.52
CA ALA A 184 -0.61 10.32 -1.73
C ALA A 184 0.27 9.39 -2.59
N TYR A 185 0.01 9.32 -3.90
CA TYR A 185 0.69 8.44 -4.83
C TYR A 185 1.70 9.18 -5.69
N THR A 186 2.88 8.60 -5.86
CA THR A 186 3.93 9.05 -6.78
C THR A 186 4.15 8.00 -7.85
N ARG A 187 4.33 8.46 -9.09
CA ARG A 187 4.77 7.60 -10.19
C ARG A 187 6.28 7.45 -10.08
N GLU A 188 6.75 6.21 -9.93
CA GLU A 188 8.18 5.89 -9.91
C GLU A 188 8.64 5.47 -11.31
N ALA A 189 9.94 5.17 -11.49
CA ALA A 189 10.42 4.51 -12.71
C ALA A 189 9.80 3.11 -12.85
N ASP A 190 9.61 2.64 -14.08
CA ASP A 190 9.16 1.27 -14.34
C ASP A 190 10.13 0.25 -13.75
N GLN A 191 9.57 -0.85 -13.24
CA GLN A 191 10.36 -1.90 -12.59
C GLN A 191 10.23 -3.21 -13.33
N THR A 192 11.34 -3.95 -13.40
CA THR A 192 11.36 -5.31 -13.92
C THR A 192 11.12 -6.30 -12.77
N PHE A 193 10.17 -7.21 -12.95
CA PHE A 193 9.85 -8.27 -12.01
C PHE A 193 9.53 -9.55 -12.80
N GLU A 194 10.14 -10.69 -12.47
CA GLU A 194 9.95 -11.95 -13.23
C GLU A 194 10.12 -11.76 -14.76
N ASP A 195 11.17 -11.02 -15.16
CA ASP A 195 11.52 -10.70 -16.56
C ASP A 195 10.48 -9.88 -17.36
N GLN A 196 9.52 -9.25 -16.67
CA GLN A 196 8.51 -8.37 -17.28
C GLN A 196 8.56 -6.96 -16.69
N ILE A 197 8.20 -5.96 -17.50
CA ILE A 197 8.18 -4.54 -17.11
C ILE A 197 6.80 -4.18 -16.57
N TYR A 198 6.77 -3.51 -15.42
CA TYR A 198 5.57 -3.07 -14.73
C TYR A 198 5.61 -1.56 -14.46
N TRP A 199 4.43 -0.93 -14.51
CA TRP A 199 4.28 0.42 -13.99
C TRP A 199 4.36 0.42 -12.47
N ALA A 200 5.21 1.28 -11.91
CA ALA A 200 5.42 1.37 -10.47
C ALA A 200 4.74 2.63 -9.91
N ILE A 201 3.87 2.42 -8.92
CA ILE A 201 3.23 3.49 -8.15
C ILE A 201 3.64 3.33 -6.69
N GLN A 202 4.21 4.37 -6.11
CA GLN A 202 4.58 4.40 -4.70
C GLN A 202 3.59 5.21 -3.88
N ARG A 203 3.38 4.79 -2.65
CA ARG A 203 2.75 5.56 -1.58
C ARG A 203 3.66 5.59 -0.37
N ARG A 204 3.97 6.79 0.13
CA ARG A 204 4.65 6.92 1.41
C ARG A 204 3.64 6.76 2.54
N ILE A 205 3.85 5.79 3.42
CA ILE A 205 3.01 5.56 4.61
C ILE A 205 3.53 6.35 5.79
N SER A 206 4.86 6.38 5.97
CA SER A 206 5.55 7.18 6.99
C SER A 206 6.97 7.51 6.53
N ALA A 207 7.76 8.15 7.39
CA ALA A 207 9.18 8.41 7.11
C ALA A 207 9.96 7.12 6.78
N GLN A 208 9.61 6.01 7.43
CA GLN A 208 10.34 4.74 7.39
C GLN A 208 9.58 3.63 6.65
N VAL A 209 8.34 3.88 6.21
CA VAL A 209 7.49 2.87 5.57
C VAL A 209 6.96 3.40 4.24
N SER A 210 7.19 2.64 3.16
CA SER A 210 6.62 2.90 1.84
C SER A 210 6.00 1.65 1.26
N MET A 211 4.95 1.85 0.47
CA MET A 211 4.27 0.80 -0.28
C MET A 211 4.48 1.06 -1.77
N VAL A 212 4.85 0.03 -2.53
CA VAL A 212 5.02 0.10 -3.98
C VAL A 212 4.10 -0.92 -4.64
N HIS A 213 3.33 -0.46 -5.61
CA HIS A 213 2.41 -1.25 -6.41
C HIS A 213 3.00 -1.42 -7.80
N LEU A 214 3.12 -2.66 -8.27
CA LEU A 214 3.52 -2.96 -9.65
C LEU A 214 2.31 -3.41 -10.46
N LEU A 215 1.96 -2.62 -11.47
CA LEU A 215 0.82 -2.85 -12.34
C LEU A 215 1.31 -3.33 -13.70
N ASP A 216 0.71 -4.41 -14.16
CA ASP A 216 0.98 -5.01 -15.46
C ASP A 216 0.63 -4.00 -16.57
N THR A 217 1.60 -3.73 -17.46
CA THR A 217 1.47 -2.65 -18.44
C THR A 217 0.42 -2.95 -19.52
N GLU A 218 0.14 -4.23 -19.77
CA GLU A 218 -0.84 -4.68 -20.77
C GLU A 218 -2.26 -4.63 -20.20
N THR A 219 -2.48 -5.24 -19.05
CA THR A 219 -3.79 -5.44 -18.42
C THR A 219 -4.18 -4.31 -17.46
N GLY A 220 -3.21 -3.61 -16.87
CA GLY A 220 -3.42 -2.62 -15.81
C GLY A 220 -3.71 -3.23 -14.43
N LEU A 221 -3.71 -4.56 -14.29
CA LEU A 221 -3.94 -5.23 -13.01
C LEU A 221 -2.67 -5.24 -12.17
N GLU A 222 -2.81 -5.20 -10.85
CA GLU A 222 -1.69 -5.23 -9.92
C GLU A 222 -1.08 -6.64 -9.87
N ARG A 223 0.20 -6.80 -10.19
CA ARG A 223 0.86 -8.10 -10.14
C ARG A 223 1.45 -8.38 -8.77
N VAL A 224 2.10 -7.39 -8.20
CA VAL A 224 2.78 -7.50 -6.92
C VAL A 224 2.74 -6.17 -6.18
N ARG A 225 2.65 -6.26 -4.87
CA ARG A 225 2.76 -5.13 -3.96
C ARG A 225 3.91 -5.36 -3.00
N PHE A 226 4.69 -4.33 -2.75
CA PHE A 226 5.77 -4.33 -1.78
C PHE A 226 5.45 -3.38 -0.63
N VAL A 227 5.88 -3.74 0.57
CA VAL A 227 6.07 -2.80 1.68
C VAL A 227 7.53 -2.87 2.10
N TYR A 228 8.19 -1.71 2.06
CA TYR A 228 9.53 -1.51 2.57
C TYR A 228 9.46 -0.82 3.92
N PHE A 229 10.20 -1.33 4.90
CA PHE A 229 10.26 -0.78 6.24
C PHE A 229 11.64 -0.98 6.86
N VAL A 230 11.97 -0.20 7.89
CA VAL A 230 13.20 -0.37 8.66
C VAL A 230 12.89 -1.13 9.93
N HIS A 231 13.61 -2.22 10.19
CA HIS A 231 13.53 -3.01 11.42
C HIS A 231 14.94 -3.36 11.87
N ASP A 232 15.25 -3.09 13.14
CA ASP A 232 16.59 -3.28 13.73
C ASP A 232 17.73 -2.61 12.92
N GLY A 233 17.43 -1.45 12.34
CA GLY A 233 18.38 -0.68 11.53
C GLY A 233 18.57 -1.17 10.09
N GLU A 234 17.97 -2.30 9.74
CA GLU A 234 18.04 -2.87 8.40
C GLU A 234 16.77 -2.61 7.60
N ARG A 235 16.92 -2.41 6.28
CA ARG A 235 15.79 -2.31 5.37
C ARG A 235 15.24 -3.70 5.09
N GLN A 236 13.98 -3.90 5.46
CA GLN A 236 13.22 -5.11 5.25
C GLN A 236 12.20 -4.93 4.12
N GLN A 237 11.79 -6.05 3.51
CA GLN A 237 10.79 -6.09 2.46
C GLN A 237 9.75 -7.19 2.72
N LEU A 238 8.47 -6.81 2.72
CA LEU A 238 7.37 -7.74 2.49
C LEU A 238 6.87 -7.58 1.06
N SER A 239 6.48 -8.68 0.42
CA SER A 239 5.82 -8.66 -0.89
C SER A 239 4.59 -9.54 -0.92
N LEU A 240 3.53 -9.06 -1.56
CA LEU A 240 2.28 -9.77 -1.82
C LEU A 240 2.14 -9.96 -3.32
N GLN A 241 2.34 -11.19 -3.80
CA GLN A 241 2.24 -11.55 -5.21
C GLN A 241 0.82 -12.02 -5.50
N LEU A 242 0.13 -11.37 -6.43
CA LEU A 242 -1.27 -11.59 -6.74
C LEU A 242 -1.42 -12.51 -7.96
N SER A 243 -2.32 -13.48 -7.89
CA SER A 243 -2.50 -14.50 -8.92
C SER A 243 -3.94 -14.99 -9.00
N ASP A 244 -4.22 -15.88 -9.96
CA ASP A 244 -5.54 -16.47 -10.19
C ASP A 244 -6.63 -15.39 -10.35
N TYR A 245 -6.42 -14.49 -11.30
CA TYR A 245 -7.35 -13.41 -11.59
C TYR A 245 -8.62 -13.94 -12.23
N ARG A 246 -9.76 -13.71 -11.57
CA ARG A 246 -11.09 -14.14 -12.04
C ARG A 246 -12.02 -12.94 -12.16
N GLN A 247 -13.04 -13.08 -13.01
CA GLN A 247 -14.07 -12.06 -13.16
C GLN A 247 -14.87 -11.94 -11.85
N GLN A 248 -15.02 -10.72 -11.34
CA GLN A 248 -15.79 -10.39 -10.15
C GLN A 248 -16.50 -9.05 -10.37
N GLY A 249 -17.83 -9.07 -10.52
CA GLY A 249 -18.58 -7.89 -10.92
C GLY A 249 -18.12 -7.38 -12.30
N GLU A 250 -17.79 -6.10 -12.39
CA GLU A 250 -17.38 -5.45 -13.65
C GLU A 250 -15.90 -5.67 -13.99
N GLY A 251 -15.07 -6.07 -13.03
CA GLY A 251 -13.62 -6.20 -13.20
C GLY A 251 -13.06 -7.59 -12.88
N LYS A 252 -11.73 -7.67 -12.80
CA LYS A 252 -11.01 -8.88 -12.41
C LYS A 252 -10.27 -8.67 -11.10
N LEU A 253 -10.38 -9.63 -10.19
CA LEU A 253 -9.72 -9.61 -8.89
C LEU A 253 -8.91 -10.90 -8.65
N PRO A 254 -7.83 -10.84 -7.85
CA PRO A 254 -7.00 -12.01 -7.58
C PRO A 254 -7.68 -12.94 -6.56
N PHE A 255 -7.81 -14.21 -6.90
CA PHE A 255 -8.32 -15.26 -6.00
C PHE A 255 -7.20 -16.04 -5.31
N ALA A 256 -5.94 -15.67 -5.51
CA ALA A 256 -4.83 -16.23 -4.76
C ALA A 256 -3.73 -15.18 -4.55
N TYR A 257 -3.04 -15.27 -3.42
CA TYR A 257 -1.83 -14.47 -3.19
C TYR A 257 -0.77 -15.21 -2.41
N THR A 258 0.49 -14.82 -2.63
CA THR A 258 1.66 -15.34 -1.91
C THR A 258 2.35 -14.18 -1.18
N LEU A 259 2.47 -14.30 0.15
CA LEU A 259 3.19 -13.38 1.02
C LEU A 259 4.64 -13.86 1.19
N LYS A 260 5.60 -12.99 0.92
CA LYS A 260 7.03 -13.26 1.11
C LYS A 260 7.69 -12.20 1.98
N PHE A 261 8.64 -12.63 2.81
CA PHE A 261 9.54 -11.77 3.58
C PHE A 261 10.96 -11.91 3.04
N ASN A 262 11.54 -10.81 2.55
CA ASN A 262 12.84 -10.78 1.88
C ASN A 262 13.00 -11.90 0.84
N GLY A 263 11.96 -12.10 0.01
CA GLY A 263 11.92 -13.12 -1.03
C GLY A 263 11.60 -14.55 -0.55
N LYS A 264 11.62 -14.83 0.76
CA LYS A 264 11.28 -16.14 1.33
C LYS A 264 9.78 -16.26 1.55
N LEU A 265 9.22 -17.43 1.25
CA LEU A 265 7.82 -17.73 1.47
C LEU A 265 7.47 -17.57 2.95
N ARG A 266 6.40 -16.82 3.23
CA ARG A 266 5.84 -16.68 4.57
C ARG A 266 4.44 -17.27 4.66
N GLY A 267 3.58 -16.94 3.70
CA GLY A 267 2.23 -17.50 3.66
C GLY A 267 1.60 -17.42 2.29
N GLU A 268 0.51 -18.15 2.10
CA GLU A 268 -0.24 -18.23 0.85
C GLU A 268 -1.73 -18.26 1.14
N ALA A 269 -2.52 -17.52 0.37
CA ALA A 269 -3.97 -17.59 0.42
C ALA A 269 -4.55 -18.11 -0.90
N LYS A 270 -5.60 -18.91 -0.77
CA LYS A 270 -6.53 -19.24 -1.85
C LYS A 270 -7.92 -18.82 -1.42
N LEU A 271 -8.52 -17.92 -2.18
CA LEU A 271 -9.82 -17.35 -1.89
C LEU A 271 -10.90 -18.19 -2.57
N ASP A 272 -11.97 -18.46 -1.82
CA ASP A 272 -13.18 -19.10 -2.32
C ASP A 272 -14.22 -18.04 -2.72
N SER A 273 -14.21 -16.88 -2.06
CA SER A 273 -15.16 -15.81 -2.36
C SER A 273 -14.60 -14.41 -2.08
N ILE A 274 -15.09 -13.47 -2.88
CA ILE A 274 -14.88 -12.03 -2.73
C ILE A 274 -16.25 -11.36 -2.76
N GLN A 275 -16.57 -10.58 -1.73
CA GLN A 275 -17.79 -9.78 -1.66
C GLN A 275 -17.40 -8.30 -1.72
N LEU A 276 -18.05 -7.55 -2.61
CA LEU A 276 -17.80 -6.12 -2.81
C LEU A 276 -18.97 -5.31 -2.22
N ASN A 277 -18.66 -4.23 -1.52
CA ASN A 277 -19.62 -3.37 -0.81
C ASN A 277 -20.65 -4.14 0.07
N PRO A 278 -20.22 -5.11 0.90
CA PRO A 278 -21.10 -5.80 1.86
C PRO A 278 -21.73 -4.86 2.91
N GLY A 279 -21.28 -3.60 3.03
CA GLY A 279 -21.77 -2.66 4.04
C GLY A 279 -21.06 -2.81 5.38
N LEU A 280 -19.73 -2.98 5.36
CA LEU A 280 -18.95 -3.14 6.59
C LEU A 280 -19.05 -1.90 7.48
N MET A 281 -19.25 -2.15 8.77
CA MET A 281 -19.33 -1.10 9.79
C MET A 281 -17.98 -0.91 10.49
N ARG A 282 -17.68 0.31 10.92
CA ARG A 282 -16.38 0.64 11.57
C ARG A 282 -16.07 -0.19 12.81
N TRP A 283 -17.09 -0.59 13.58
CA TRP A 283 -16.90 -1.40 14.81
C TRP A 283 -16.41 -2.84 14.54
N MET A 284 -16.35 -3.26 13.28
CA MET A 284 -15.81 -4.57 12.87
C MET A 284 -14.28 -4.61 12.79
N PHE A 285 -13.61 -3.49 13.03
CA PHE A 285 -12.17 -3.25 12.94
C PHE A 285 -11.62 -2.78 14.29
#